data_AF-A0A7G6X1M2-F1
#
_entry.id   AF-A0A7G6X1M2-F1
#
_cell.length_a   1.000
_cell.length_b   1.000
_cell.length_c   1.000
_cell.angle_alpha   90.00
_cell.angle_beta   90.00
_cell.angle_gamma   90.00
#
_symmetry.space_group_name_H-M   'P 1'
#
loop_
_entity.id
_entity.type
_entity.pdbx_description
1 polymer ?
#
loop_
_entity_poly.entity_id
_entity_poly.type
_entity_poly.pdbx_seq_one_letter_code
_entity_poly.pdbx_strand_id
1 'polypeptide(L)'
;MRPVSDDRRITRESPLPLALQGLWNDGRASGGPWTNDFHLDINTQQNYWAAEITGRGECQQPLFRLIEGLRESGRRTAAELYGAPGWVSHTVTNAWG
;
A
#
# COMPACT_ATOMS: atom_id res chain seq x y z
N MET A 1 30.19 10.81 -14.97
CA MET A 1 28.96 9.99 -15.04
C MET A 1 28.48 9.80 -13.61
N ARG A 2 27.33 10.37 -13.20
CA ARG A 2 26.83 10.15 -11.83
C ARG A 2 26.37 8.68 -11.75
N PRO A 3 26.65 7.95 -10.66
CA PRO A 3 26.13 6.60 -10.51
C PRO A 3 24.60 6.69 -10.47
N VAL A 4 23.93 5.87 -11.27
CA VAL A 4 22.50 5.59 -11.07
C VAL A 4 22.43 4.79 -9.77
N SER A 5 21.87 5.37 -8.72
CA SER A 5 21.78 4.70 -7.40
C SER A 5 21.00 3.39 -7.53
N ASP A 6 21.65 2.30 -7.13
CA ASP A 6 21.20 0.92 -7.22
C ASP A 6 20.13 0.55 -6.15
N ASP A 7 19.17 1.45 -5.89
CA ASP A 7 18.21 1.26 -4.80
C ASP A 7 16.80 0.96 -5.33
N ARG A 8 16.61 -0.27 -5.82
CA ARG A 8 15.27 -0.85 -6.10
C ARG A 8 14.73 -1.58 -4.87
N ARG A 9 14.76 -0.96 -3.69
CA ARG A 9 14.25 -1.55 -2.44
C ARG A 9 13.19 -0.65 -1.81
N ILE A 10 12.26 -1.27 -1.10
CA ILE A 10 11.33 -0.55 -0.22
C ILE A 10 12.11 -0.04 0.99
N THR A 11 11.96 1.23 1.30
CA THR A 11 12.60 1.89 2.43
C THR A 11 11.58 2.67 3.24
N ARG A 12 12.01 3.16 4.41
CA ARG A 12 11.20 4.05 5.25
C ARG A 12 10.64 5.26 4.48
N GLU A 13 11.41 5.77 3.52
CA GLU A 13 11.10 6.98 2.75
C GLU A 13 10.37 6.70 1.44
N SER A 14 10.07 5.43 1.12
CA SER A 14 9.30 5.11 -0.08
C SER A 14 7.91 5.77 -0.01
N PRO A 15 7.46 6.46 -1.08
CA PRO A 15 6.22 7.24 -1.02
C PRO A 15 4.96 6.37 -0.89
N LEU A 16 5.02 5.14 -1.37
CA LEU A 16 3.93 4.16 -1.38
C LEU A 16 4.42 2.79 -0.87
N PRO A 17 3.53 1.96 -0.31
CA PRO A 17 3.84 0.58 0.03
C PRO A 17 4.01 -0.30 -1.21
N LEU A 18 4.48 -1.54 -0.99
CA LEU A 18 4.48 -2.58 -2.01
C LEU A 18 3.05 -2.91 -2.48
N ALA A 19 2.82 -2.76 -3.78
CA ALA A 19 1.64 -3.24 -4.48
C ALA A 19 1.70 -4.77 -4.71
N LEU A 20 0.72 -5.34 -5.42
CA LEU A 20 0.68 -6.79 -5.72
C LEU A 20 1.95 -7.36 -6.33
N GLN A 21 2.65 -6.59 -7.18
CA GLN A 21 3.93 -6.99 -7.79
C GLN A 21 5.14 -6.28 -7.16
N GLY A 22 4.95 -5.67 -5.99
CA GLY A 22 5.97 -4.88 -5.31
C GLY A 22 6.38 -3.63 -6.11
N LEU A 23 7.68 -3.47 -6.35
CA LEU A 23 8.25 -2.35 -7.12
C LEU A 23 8.40 -2.67 -8.62
N TRP A 24 8.19 -3.92 -9.02
CA TRP A 24 8.50 -4.40 -10.36
C TRP A 24 7.22 -4.67 -11.14
N ASN A 25 6.96 -3.82 -12.12
CA ASN A 25 5.81 -3.92 -13.00
C ASN A 25 6.21 -3.36 -14.37
N ASP A 26 5.94 -4.10 -15.44
CA ASP A 26 6.25 -3.70 -16.82
C ASP A 26 5.17 -2.79 -17.45
N GLY A 27 4.23 -2.31 -16.63
CA GLY A 27 3.06 -1.53 -17.01
C GLY A 27 1.84 -2.37 -17.38
N ARG A 28 1.99 -3.67 -17.68
CA ARG A 28 0.90 -4.47 -18.24
C ARG A 28 -0.14 -4.87 -17.21
N ALA A 29 0.29 -5.23 -16.00
CA ALA A 29 -0.65 -5.65 -14.95
C ALA A 29 -1.52 -4.49 -14.43
N SER A 30 -1.11 -3.22 -14.63
CA SER A 30 -1.92 -2.06 -14.24
C SER A 30 -3.20 -1.90 -15.08
N GLY A 31 -3.21 -2.43 -16.31
CA GLY A 31 -4.41 -2.49 -17.16
C GLY A 31 -5.14 -3.84 -17.10
N GLY A 32 -4.65 -4.78 -16.30
CA GLY A 32 -5.18 -6.14 -16.18
C GLY A 32 -6.00 -6.37 -14.91
N PRO A 33 -6.38 -7.62 -14.63
CA PRO A 33 -7.04 -8.00 -13.38
C PRO A 33 -6.23 -7.57 -12.15
N TRP A 34 -6.92 -7.05 -11.14
CA TRP A 34 -6.34 -6.55 -9.87
C TRP A 34 -5.33 -5.40 -10.01
N THR A 35 -5.17 -4.84 -11.22
CA THR A 35 -4.57 -3.53 -11.54
C THR A 35 -3.24 -3.16 -10.85
N ASN A 36 -2.48 -4.15 -10.38
CA ASN A 36 -1.35 -3.95 -9.47
C ASN A 36 -1.71 -3.00 -8.31
N ASP A 37 -2.86 -3.22 -7.69
CA ASP A 37 -3.44 -2.40 -6.62
C ASP A 37 -2.83 -2.70 -5.23
N PHE A 38 -3.44 -2.11 -4.20
CA PHE A 38 -3.30 -2.55 -2.83
C PHE A 38 -4.52 -3.40 -2.45
N HIS A 39 -4.35 -4.72 -2.45
CA HIS A 39 -5.38 -5.70 -2.12
C HIS A 39 -5.39 -6.02 -0.63
N LEU A 40 -6.42 -5.55 0.08
CA LEU A 40 -6.48 -5.42 1.52
C LEU A 40 -7.17 -6.58 2.25
N ASP A 41 -7.54 -7.66 1.55
CA ASP A 41 -8.09 -8.85 2.20
C ASP A 41 -7.03 -9.93 2.49
N ILE A 42 -5.83 -9.84 1.90
CA ILE A 42 -4.67 -10.66 2.27
C ILE A 42 -3.33 -10.14 1.72
N ASN A 43 -3.27 -9.70 0.46
CA ASN A 43 -2.00 -9.54 -0.25
C ASN A 43 -1.12 -8.42 0.32
N THR A 44 -1.73 -7.26 0.59
CA THR A 44 -0.99 -6.12 1.15
C THR A 44 -0.48 -6.45 2.55
N GLN A 45 -1.22 -7.21 3.37
CA GLN A 45 -0.75 -7.66 4.68
C GLN A 45 0.42 -8.65 4.53
N GLN A 46 0.28 -9.62 3.61
CA GLN A 46 1.29 -10.64 3.35
C GLN A 46 2.62 -10.04 2.92
N ASN A 47 2.61 -8.94 2.15
CA ASN A 47 3.81 -8.21 1.76
C ASN A 47 4.69 -7.79 2.97
N TYR A 48 4.11 -7.65 4.16
CA TYR A 48 4.80 -7.12 5.35
C TYR A 48 4.93 -8.10 6.52
N TRP A 49 4.43 -9.33 6.44
CA TRP A 49 4.52 -10.29 7.55
C TRP A 49 5.94 -10.54 8.05
N ALA A 50 6.92 -10.52 7.13
CA ALA A 50 8.32 -10.78 7.48
C ALA A 50 9.07 -9.54 8.01
N ALA A 51 8.49 -8.33 7.91
CA ALA A 51 9.23 -7.09 8.13
C ALA A 51 9.81 -6.99 9.56
N GLU A 52 8.99 -7.13 10.60
CA GLU A 52 9.47 -7.06 11.99
C GLU A 52 10.42 -8.22 12.35
N ILE A 53 10.03 -9.45 12.04
CA ILE A 53 10.76 -10.65 12.47
C ILE A 53 12.14 -10.81 11.79
N THR A 54 12.36 -10.12 10.67
CA THR A 54 13.65 -10.10 9.95
C THR A 54 14.48 -8.85 10.25
N GLY A 55 14.04 -8.01 11.20
CA GLY A 55 14.75 -6.77 11.55
C GLY A 55 14.65 -5.68 10.48
N ARG A 56 13.55 -5.66 9.72
CA ARG A 56 13.26 -4.69 8.64
C ARG A 56 11.95 -3.90 8.89
N GLY A 57 11.59 -3.68 10.15
CA GLY A 57 10.34 -3.00 10.54
C GLY A 57 10.23 -1.57 9.97
N GLU A 58 11.35 -0.91 9.68
CA GLU A 58 11.38 0.39 9.01
C GLU A 58 10.72 0.38 7.62
N CYS A 59 10.70 -0.77 6.94
CA CYS A 59 10.06 -0.93 5.64
C CYS A 59 8.53 -0.83 5.72
N GLN A 60 7.90 -0.92 6.90
CA GLN A 60 6.44 -0.80 7.07
C GLN A 60 5.93 0.65 7.07
N GLN A 61 6.82 1.64 7.17
CA GLN A 61 6.42 3.04 7.28
C GLN A 61 5.56 3.55 6.10
N PRO A 62 5.80 3.15 4.84
CA PRO A 62 4.91 3.46 3.73
C PRO A 62 3.51 2.85 3.87
N LEU A 63 3.38 1.64 4.45
CA LEU A 63 2.09 1.01 4.73
C LEU A 63 1.31 1.80 5.78
N PHE A 64 1.97 2.24 6.86
CA PHE A 64 1.31 3.05 7.89
C PHE A 64 0.82 4.40 7.35
N ARG A 65 1.59 5.03 6.46
CA ARG A 65 1.14 6.24 5.75
C ARG A 65 -0.09 5.99 4.88
N LEU A 66 -0.13 4.87 4.15
CA LEU A 66 -1.32 4.47 3.40
C LEU A 66 -2.53 4.31 4.33
N ILE A 67 -2.37 3.62 5.47
CA ILE A 67 -3.45 3.43 6.46
C ILE A 67 -3.98 4.76 7.00
N GLU A 68 -3.12 5.73 7.31
CA GLU A 68 -3.59 7.07 7.72
C GLU A 68 -4.31 7.81 6.58
N GLY A 69 -3.88 7.65 5.33
CA GLY A 69 -4.59 8.17 4.17
C GLY A 69 -5.99 7.55 4.01
N LEU A 70 -6.08 6.22 4.12
CA LEU A 70 -7.35 5.48 4.08
C LEU A 70 -8.27 5.85 5.25
N ARG A 71 -7.71 6.17 6.41
CA ARG A 71 -8.49 6.67 7.54
C ARG A 71 -9.15 8.01 7.21
N GLU A 72 -8.51 8.89 6.45
CA GLU A 72 -9.12 10.15 6.01
C GLU A 72 -10.26 9.90 5.01
N SER A 73 -9.99 9.20 3.91
CA SER A 73 -11.01 8.96 2.88
C SER A 73 -12.13 8.04 3.39
N GLY A 74 -11.78 7.01 4.16
CA GLY A 74 -12.69 6.02 4.73
C GLY A 74 -13.67 6.57 5.77
N ARG A 75 -13.40 7.73 6.40
CA ARG A 75 -14.41 8.42 7.24
C ARG A 75 -15.63 8.82 6.43
N ARG A 76 -15.41 9.28 5.20
CA ARG A 76 -16.49 9.65 4.27
C ARG A 76 -17.29 8.41 3.87
N THR A 77 -16.60 7.34 3.49
CA THR A 77 -17.21 6.05 3.15
C THR A 77 -18.07 5.50 4.30
N ALA A 78 -17.57 5.56 5.53
CA ALA A 78 -18.31 5.10 6.72
C ALA A 78 -19.60 5.91 6.95
N ALA A 79 -19.53 7.23 6.81
CA ALA A 79 -20.69 8.11 6.97
C ALA A 79 -21.72 7.91 5.84
N GLU A 80 -21.28 7.90 4.58
CA GLU A 80 -22.18 7.89 3.42
C GLU A 80 -22.81 6.52 3.16
N LEU A 81 -22.07 5.43 3.32
CA LEU A 81 -22.59 4.08 3.02
C LEU A 81 -23.24 3.41 4.21
N TYR A 82 -22.78 3.71 5.43
CA TYR A 82 -23.20 2.98 6.63
C TYR A 82 -23.81 3.86 7.72
N GLY A 83 -23.80 5.20 7.58
CA GLY A 83 -24.28 6.11 8.62
C GLY A 83 -23.54 5.94 9.95
N ALA A 84 -22.29 5.46 9.91
CA ALA A 84 -21.56 5.02 11.08
C ALA A 84 -20.41 5.99 11.43
N PRO A 85 -20.07 6.16 12.71
CA PRO A 85 -18.83 6.82 13.10
C PRO A 85 -17.61 5.95 12.76
N GLY A 86 -16.43 6.56 12.74
CA GLY A 86 -15.17 5.86 12.42
C GLY A 86 -14.85 5.91 10.93
N TRP A 87 -14.10 4.92 10.45
CA TRP A 87 -13.67 4.83 9.06
C TRP A 87 -13.69 3.37 8.59
N VAL A 88 -13.83 3.18 7.28
CA VAL A 88 -13.83 1.85 6.65
C VAL A 88 -13.10 1.92 5.32
N SER A 89 -12.38 0.85 4.99
CA SER A 89 -11.85 0.57 3.65
C SER A 89 -12.28 -0.83 3.25
N HIS A 90 -12.52 -1.04 1.95
CA HIS A 90 -12.88 -2.34 1.40
C HIS A 90 -11.65 -3.05 0.81
N THR A 91 -11.88 -4.12 0.06
CA THR A 91 -10.85 -5.03 -0.46
C THR A 91 -9.78 -4.36 -1.32
N VAL A 92 -10.09 -3.27 -2.01
CA VAL A 92 -9.20 -2.65 -3.00
C VAL A 92 -9.02 -1.17 -2.70
N THR A 93 -7.78 -0.70 -2.74
CA THR A 93 -7.44 0.72 -2.84
C THR A 93 -6.21 0.93 -3.75
N ASN A 94 -5.88 2.17 -4.06
CA ASN A 94 -4.74 2.56 -4.87
C ASN A 94 -4.00 3.76 -4.25
N ALA A 95 -3.08 4.38 -4.99
CA ALA A 95 -2.27 5.50 -4.50
C ALA A 95 -3.08 6.75 -4.07
N TRP A 96 -4.37 6.81 -4.40
CA TRP A 96 -5.25 7.96 -4.14
C TRP A 96 -6.19 7.77 -2.94
N GLY A 97 -6.18 6.59 -2.30
CA GLY A 97 -7.00 6.28 -1.11
C GLY A 97 -8.44 5.96 -1.45
#